data_AF-A0A9D2QHF4-F1
#
_entry.id   AF-A0A9D2QHF4-F1
#
_cell.length_a   1.000
_cell.length_b   1.000
_cell.length_c   1.000
_cell.angle_alpha   90.00
_cell.angle_beta   90.00
_cell.angle_gamma   90.00
#
_symmetry.space_group_name_H-M   'P 1'
#
loop_
_entity.id
_entity.type
_entity.pdbx_description
1 polymer ?
#
loop_
_entity_poly.entity_id
_entity_poly.type
_entity_poly.pdbx_seq_one_letter_code
_entity_poly.pdbx_strand_id
1 'polypeptide(L)'
;MVSGRKRQANFELLRILAMLMVVVMHFLAQTEALPAAGAGRFPTEREIFGVLLESFCIVAVNVYVLLSGYFLSEKAFSFRRLLNLLLQILFYTLLIPAVLALAGQLAWQEVLNPYHLWNCLFPVESGHYWFVTAYVVMLLFSPVL
;
A
#
# COMPACT_ATOMS: atom_id res chain seq x y z
N MET A 1 -10.65 36.82 2.75
CA MET A 1 -10.21 36.10 3.96
C MET A 1 -10.47 34.62 3.74
N VAL A 2 -9.43 33.85 3.39
CA VAL A 2 -9.56 32.40 3.25
C VAL A 2 -9.67 31.85 4.67
N SER A 3 -10.87 31.41 5.05
CA SER A 3 -11.08 30.64 6.28
C SER A 3 -10.15 29.42 6.22
N GLY A 4 -9.02 29.50 6.91
CA GLY A 4 -8.01 28.45 6.94
C GLY A 4 -8.60 27.24 7.63
N ARG A 5 -8.85 26.17 6.85
CA ARG A 5 -9.32 24.87 7.36
C ARG A 5 -8.46 24.47 8.56
N LYS A 6 -9.06 24.38 9.75
CA LYS A 6 -8.35 24.09 11.00
C LYS A 6 -7.66 22.73 10.88
N ARG A 7 -6.33 22.70 11.00
CA ARG A 7 -5.54 21.46 10.94
C ARG A 7 -5.97 20.53 12.07
N GLN A 8 -6.35 19.30 11.73
CA GLN A 8 -6.80 18.31 12.70
C GLN A 8 -5.63 17.39 13.07
N ALA A 9 -4.82 17.82 14.04
CA ALA A 9 -3.59 17.10 14.42
C ALA A 9 -3.84 15.65 14.87
N ASN A 10 -4.99 15.36 15.49
CA ASN A 10 -5.35 14.01 15.93
C ASN A 10 -5.47 13.03 14.75
N PHE A 11 -6.10 13.46 13.65
CA PHE A 11 -6.25 12.63 12.46
C PHE A 11 -4.93 12.47 11.70
N GLU A 12 -4.07 13.49 11.72
CA GLU A 12 -2.73 13.40 11.14
C GLU A 12 -1.85 12.41 11.91
N LEU A 13 -1.87 12.46 13.26
CA LEU A 13 -1.17 11.51 14.11
C LEU A 13 -1.67 10.07 13.88
N LEU A 14 -3.00 9.88 13.82
CA LEU A 14 -3.58 8.57 13.57
C LEU A 14 -3.16 8.03 12.19
N ARG A 15 -3.05 8.89 11.17
CA ARG A 15 -2.57 8.50 9.85
C ARG A 15 -1.11 8.05 9.87
N ILE A 16 -0.24 8.78 10.58
CA ILE A 16 1.18 8.42 10.72
C ILE A 16 1.31 7.07 11.46
N LEU A 17 0.55 6.89 12.54
CA LEU A 17 0.53 5.64 13.28
C LEU A 17 0.07 4.47 12.41
N ALA A 18 -1.01 4.66 11.63
CA ALA A 18 -1.50 3.65 10.70
C ALA A 18 -0.44 3.30 9.63
N MET A 19 0.24 4.29 9.04
CA MET A 19 1.33 4.04 8.09
C MET A 19 2.47 3.23 8.72
N LEU A 20 2.86 3.53 9.97
CA LEU A 20 3.90 2.78 10.68
C LEU A 20 3.48 1.32 10.91
N MET A 21 2.25 1.09 11.36
CA MET A 21 1.72 -0.27 11.59
C MET A 21 1.67 -1.08 10.30
N VAL A 22 1.35 -0.47 9.15
CA VAL A 22 1.40 -1.14 7.84
C VAL A 22 2.83 -1.56 7.50
N VAL A 23 3.83 -0.72 7.76
CA VAL A 23 5.25 -1.08 7.54
C VAL A 23 5.67 -2.24 8.44
N VAL A 24 5.29 -2.22 9.72
CA VAL A 24 5.56 -3.32 10.66
C VAL A 24 4.97 -4.63 10.16
N MET A 25 3.73 -4.62 9.66
CA MET A 25 3.08 -5.81 9.10
C MET A 25 3.85 -6.38 7.89
N HIS A 26 4.29 -5.53 6.96
CA HIS A 26 5.07 -5.98 5.80
C HIS A 26 6.46 -6.47 6.20
N PHE A 27 7.06 -5.86 7.22
CA PHE A 27 8.33 -6.32 7.78
C PHE A 27 8.16 -7.70 8.41
N LEU A 28 7.11 -7.91 9.21
CA LEU A 28 6.79 -9.21 9.80
C LEU A 28 6.60 -10.29 8.74
N ALA A 29 5.89 -9.98 7.65
CA ALA A 29 5.66 -10.91 6.54
C ALA A 29 6.95 -11.31 5.80
N GLN A 30 7.97 -10.44 5.76
CA GLN A 30 9.27 -10.74 5.16
C GLN A 30 10.23 -11.43 6.12
N THR A 31 10.04 -11.25 7.43
CA THR A 31 10.79 -11.98 8.43
C THR A 31 10.16 -13.36 8.65
N GLU A 32 10.97 -14.39 8.89
CA GLU A 32 10.48 -15.71 9.34
C GLU A 32 9.95 -15.66 10.80
N ALA A 33 9.32 -14.56 11.19
CA ALA A 33 8.74 -14.31 12.50
C ALA A 33 7.27 -14.76 12.57
N LEU A 34 6.72 -15.30 11.48
CA LEU A 34 5.38 -15.90 11.44
C LEU A 34 5.50 -17.42 11.29
N PRO A 35 4.63 -18.20 11.95
CA PRO A 35 4.68 -19.65 11.87
C PRO A 35 4.35 -20.11 10.45
N ALA A 36 5.21 -20.97 9.90
CA ALA A 36 4.97 -21.58 8.59
C ALA A 36 3.67 -22.42 8.63
N ALA A 37 2.74 -22.13 7.72
CA ALA A 37 1.48 -22.85 7.63
C ALA A 37 1.73 -24.35 7.42
N GLY A 38 1.17 -25.20 8.29
CA GLY A 38 1.31 -26.65 8.19
C GLY A 38 2.61 -27.24 8.77
N ALA A 39 3.39 -26.47 9.54
CA ALA A 39 4.66 -26.95 10.10
C ALA A 39 4.53 -28.10 11.13
N GLY A 40 3.32 -28.45 11.57
CA GLY A 40 3.07 -29.59 12.47
C GLY A 40 3.77 -29.50 13.84
N ARG A 41 4.30 -28.33 14.19
CA ARG A 41 5.04 -28.06 15.43
C ARG A 41 4.37 -26.94 16.22
N PHE A 42 4.62 -26.92 17.53
CA PHE A 42 4.25 -25.77 18.35
C PHE A 42 5.03 -24.52 17.90
N PRO A 43 4.38 -23.35 17.82
CA PRO A 43 5.04 -22.11 17.46
C PRO A 43 6.04 -21.68 18.54
N THR A 44 7.18 -21.15 18.12
CA THR A 44 8.21 -20.59 19.00
C THR A 44 7.72 -19.29 19.64
N GLU A 45 8.28 -18.89 20.78
CA GLU A 45 7.96 -17.62 21.46
C GLU A 45 8.00 -16.40 20.52
N ARG A 46 8.99 -16.37 19.61
CA ARG A 46 9.13 -15.35 18.57
C ARG A 46 7.94 -15.34 17.59
N GLU A 47 7.47 -16.51 17.18
CA GLU A 47 6.34 -16.65 16.25
C GLU A 47 5.03 -16.26 16.91
N ILE A 48 4.86 -16.58 18.19
CA ILE A 48 3.70 -16.15 18.99
C ILE A 48 3.68 -14.61 19.08
N PHE A 49 4.81 -13.98 19.39
CA PHE A 49 4.91 -12.52 19.42
C PHE A 49 4.64 -11.89 18.05
N GLY A 50 5.18 -12.50 16.97
CA GLY A 50 4.94 -12.07 15.60
C GLY A 50 3.46 -12.07 15.23
N VAL A 51 2.74 -13.15 15.55
CA VAL A 51 1.29 -13.27 15.30
C VAL A 51 0.48 -12.24 16.10
N LEU A 52 0.84 -12.01 17.37
CA LEU A 52 0.17 -10.99 18.19
C LEU A 52 0.38 -9.59 17.60
N LEU A 53 1.61 -9.27 17.19
CA LEU A 53 1.95 -7.98 16.60
C LEU A 53 1.26 -7.78 15.24
N GLU A 54 1.24 -8.81 14.38
CA GLU A 54 0.53 -8.79 13.11
C GLU A 54 -0.99 -8.60 13.32
N SER A 55 -1.58 -9.36 14.26
CA SER A 55 -3.01 -9.26 14.59
C SER A 55 -3.39 -7.86 15.08
N PHE A 56 -2.49 -7.19 15.80
CA PHE A 56 -2.70 -5.79 16.20
C PHE A 56 -2.55 -4.83 15.02
N CYS A 57 -1.56 -5.05 14.15
CA CYS A 57 -1.26 -4.18 13.02
C CYS A 57 -2.23 -4.30 11.84
N ILE A 58 -2.92 -5.43 11.66
CA ILE A 58 -3.79 -5.67 10.50
C ILE A 58 -4.93 -4.64 10.37
N VAL A 59 -5.41 -4.11 11.50
CA VAL A 59 -6.48 -3.09 11.55
C VAL A 59 -6.01 -1.75 10.95
N ALA A 60 -4.70 -1.50 10.90
CA ALA A 60 -4.14 -0.24 10.41
C ALA A 60 -4.53 0.08 8.97
N VAL A 61 -4.62 -0.94 8.11
CA VAL A 61 -5.01 -0.73 6.71
C VAL A 61 -6.44 -0.21 6.63
N ASN A 62 -7.37 -0.79 7.41
CA ASN A 62 -8.77 -0.35 7.46
C ASN A 62 -8.89 1.10 7.96
N VAL A 63 -8.18 1.43 9.04
CA VAL A 63 -8.14 2.80 9.58
C VAL A 63 -7.60 3.77 8.54
N TYR A 64 -6.54 3.40 7.82
CA TYR A 64 -5.95 4.23 6.78
C TYR A 64 -6.90 4.47 5.59
N VAL A 65 -7.62 3.44 5.15
CA VAL A 65 -8.64 3.54 4.09
C VAL A 65 -9.78 4.44 4.53
N LEU A 66 -10.34 4.25 5.72
CA LEU A 66 -11.44 5.06 6.24
C LEU A 66 -11.05 6.53 6.39
N LEU A 67 -9.85 6.82 6.92
CA LEU A 67 -9.33 8.19 6.98
C LEU A 67 -9.20 8.80 5.58
N SER A 68 -8.68 8.03 4.63
CA SER A 68 -8.52 8.50 3.26
C SER A 68 -9.85 8.81 2.60
N GLY A 69 -10.86 7.94 2.77
CA GLY A 69 -12.22 8.13 2.26
C GLY A 69 -12.92 9.32 2.90
N TYR A 70 -12.83 9.48 4.22
CA TYR A 70 -13.43 10.60 4.95
C TYR A 70 -12.97 11.96 4.41
N PHE A 71 -11.65 12.18 4.31
CA PHE A 71 -11.11 13.44 3.77
C PHE A 71 -11.30 13.60 2.26
N LEU A 72 -11.60 12.51 1.55
CA LEU A 72 -11.87 12.54 0.13
C LEU A 72 -13.32 12.95 -0.15
N SER A 73 -14.30 12.45 0.61
CA SER A 73 -15.71 12.88 0.53
C SER A 73 -15.87 14.38 0.83
N GLU A 74 -15.08 14.93 1.76
CA GLU A 74 -15.08 16.38 2.02
C GLU A 74 -14.46 17.25 0.89
N LYS A 75 -14.03 16.64 -0.23
CA LYS A 75 -13.38 17.34 -1.36
C LYS A 75 -14.08 16.98 -2.68
N ALA A 76 -14.27 17.96 -3.56
CA ALA A 76 -14.78 17.70 -4.90
C ALA A 76 -13.89 16.70 -5.66
N PHE A 77 -14.54 15.74 -6.33
CA PHE A 77 -13.87 14.77 -7.18
C PHE A 77 -13.05 15.49 -8.27
N SER A 78 -11.81 15.05 -8.48
CA SER A 78 -10.93 15.60 -9.50
C SER A 78 -10.23 14.49 -10.25
N PHE A 79 -10.59 14.34 -11.53
CA PHE A 79 -9.97 13.37 -12.44
C PHE A 79 -8.44 13.57 -12.56
N ARG A 80 -7.97 14.82 -12.43
CA ARG A 80 -6.54 15.14 -12.42
C ARG A 80 -5.78 14.46 -11.28
N ARG A 81 -6.41 14.26 -10.12
CA ARG A 81 -5.80 13.57 -8.98
C ARG A 81 -5.62 12.08 -9.27
N LEU A 82 -6.63 11.47 -9.90
CA LEU A 82 -6.57 10.07 -10.34
C LEU A 82 -5.45 9.89 -11.37
N LEU A 83 -5.39 10.75 -12.40
CA LEU A 83 -4.32 10.70 -13.40
C LEU A 83 -2.93 10.87 -12.78
N ASN A 84 -2.75 11.85 -11.88
CA ASN A 84 -1.46 12.05 -11.20
C ASN A 84 -1.06 10.82 -10.39
N LEU A 85 -2.00 10.18 -9.69
CA LEU A 85 -1.73 8.96 -8.93
C LEU A 85 -1.33 7.80 -9.85
N LEU A 86 -2.04 7.60 -10.97
CA LEU A 86 -1.72 6.56 -11.94
C LEU A 86 -0.35 6.79 -12.58
N LEU A 87 -0.05 8.03 -12.98
CA LEU A 87 1.26 8.39 -13.53
C LEU A 87 2.38 8.21 -12.52
N GLN A 88 2.14 8.54 -11.24
CA GLN A 88 3.13 8.33 -10.18
C GLN A 88 3.43 6.84 -9.99
N ILE A 89 2.39 6.00 -9.99
CA ILE A 89 2.56 4.54 -9.88
C ILE A 89 3.30 3.98 -11.09
N LEU A 90 2.91 4.39 -12.30
CA LEU A 90 3.58 3.98 -13.54
C LEU A 90 5.05 4.39 -13.54
N PHE A 91 5.34 5.62 -13.07
CA PHE A 91 6.71 6.10 -12.95
C PHE A 91 7.54 5.21 -12.02
N TYR A 92 7.07 4.91 -10.81
CA TYR A 92 7.83 4.09 -9.86
C TYR A 92 7.93 2.61 -10.27
N THR A 93 6.86 2.04 -10.86
CA THR A 93 6.85 0.65 -11.30
C THR A 93 7.78 0.38 -12.49
N LEU A 94 8.05 1.37 -13.33
CA LEU A 94 9.04 1.28 -14.42
C LEU A 94 10.45 1.65 -13.95
N LEU A 95 10.58 2.68 -13.12
CA LEU A 95 11.88 3.20 -12.68
C LEU A 95 12.62 2.21 -11.77
N ILE A 96 11.94 1.61 -10.79
CA ILE A 96 12.59 0.76 -9.78
C ILE A 96 13.26 -0.48 -10.41
N PRO A 97 12.59 -1.28 -11.27
CA PRO A 97 13.23 -2.42 -11.93
C PRO A 97 14.39 -1.99 -12.85
N ALA A 98 14.25 -0.87 -13.55
CA ALA A 98 15.31 -0.34 -14.42
C ALA A 98 16.56 0.04 -13.62
N VAL A 99 16.41 0.71 -12.47
CA VAL A 99 17.52 1.07 -11.58
C VAL A 99 18.17 -0.18 -10.98
N LEU A 100 17.38 -1.18 -10.56
CA LEU A 100 17.90 -2.43 -10.03
C LEU A 100 18.68 -3.23 -11.09
N ALA A 101 18.23 -3.21 -12.34
CA ALA A 101 18.95 -3.84 -13.45
C ALA A 101 20.25 -3.11 -13.80
N LEU A 102 20.25 -1.77 -13.78
CA LEU A 102 21.48 -0.97 -13.92
C LEU A 102 22.48 -1.21 -12.78
N ALA A 103 21.98 -1.44 -11.56
CA ALA A 103 22.80 -1.79 -10.39
C ALA A 103 23.29 -3.26 -10.40
N GLY A 104 22.94 -4.05 -11.42
CA GLY A 104 23.32 -5.46 -11.54
C GLY A 104 22.63 -6.39 -10.54
N GLN A 105 21.61 -5.91 -9.83
CA GLN A 105 20.83 -6.71 -8.88
C GLN A 105 19.71 -7.50 -9.54
N LEU A 106 19.36 -7.16 -10.79
CA LEU A 106 18.29 -7.79 -11.55
C LEU A 106 18.75 -8.03 -12.99
N ALA A 107 18.44 -9.20 -13.56
CA ALA A 107 18.75 -9.48 -14.96
C ALA A 107 17.81 -8.69 -15.87
N TRP A 108 18.34 -8.08 -16.94
CA TRP A 108 17.52 -7.39 -17.95
C TRP A 108 16.45 -8.27 -18.59
N GLN A 109 16.69 -9.58 -18.62
CA GLN A 109 15.75 -10.59 -19.13
C GLN A 109 14.49 -10.69 -18.25
N GLU A 110 14.61 -10.47 -16.94
CA GLU A 110 13.47 -10.45 -16.00
C GLU A 110 12.69 -9.14 -16.11
N VAL A 111 13.38 -8.02 -16.34
CA VAL A 111 12.76 -6.70 -16.58
C VAL A 111 11.93 -6.70 -17.87
N LEU A 112 12.48 -7.27 -18.95
CA LEU A 112 11.84 -7.29 -20.26
C LEU A 112 10.83 -8.43 -20.43
N ASN A 113 10.59 -9.23 -19.39
CA ASN A 113 9.62 -10.30 -19.44
C ASN A 113 8.22 -9.72 -19.69
N PRO A 114 7.49 -10.18 -20.73
CA PRO A 114 6.19 -9.63 -21.09
C PRO A 114 5.16 -9.73 -19.97
N TYR A 115 5.26 -10.73 -19.09
CA TYR A 115 4.39 -10.85 -17.91
C TYR A 115 4.67 -9.76 -16.87
N HIS A 116 5.95 -9.46 -16.60
CA HIS A 116 6.33 -8.37 -15.69
C HIS A 116 5.96 -7.01 -16.28
N LEU A 117 6.19 -6.82 -17.58
CA LEU A 117 5.86 -5.57 -18.27
C LEU A 117 4.35 -5.32 -18.29
N TRP A 118 3.54 -6.36 -18.52
CA TRP A 118 2.09 -6.27 -18.44
C TRP A 118 1.62 -5.85 -17.04
N ASN A 119 2.18 -6.48 -15.99
CA ASN A 119 1.85 -6.15 -14.61
C ASN A 119 2.28 -4.73 -14.20
N CYS A 120 3.40 -4.23 -14.75
CA CYS A 120 3.88 -2.87 -14.54
C CYS A 120 3.02 -1.81 -15.27
N LEU A 121 2.51 -2.13 -16.46
CA LEU A 121 1.66 -1.23 -17.25
C LEU A 121 0.22 -1.17 -16.74
N PHE A 122 -0.29 -2.30 -16.22
CA PHE A 122 -1.63 -2.40 -15.64
C PHE A 122 -1.59 -2.80 -14.16
N PRO A 123 -0.99 -1.98 -13.28
CA PRO A 123 -0.85 -2.30 -11.86
C PRO A 123 -2.20 -2.40 -11.14
N VAL A 124 -3.25 -1.80 -11.73
CA VAL A 124 -4.63 -1.83 -11.23
C VAL A 124 -5.33 -3.14 -11.64
N GLU A 125 -5.15 -3.66 -12.85
CA GLU A 125 -5.84 -4.90 -13.24
C GLU A 125 -5.16 -6.16 -12.70
N SER A 126 -3.85 -6.08 -12.47
CA SER A 126 -3.02 -7.23 -12.13
C SER A 126 -3.13 -7.67 -10.66
N GLY A 127 -3.83 -6.91 -9.81
CA GLY A 127 -3.99 -7.19 -8.37
C GLY A 127 -2.71 -7.12 -7.53
N HIS A 128 -1.55 -6.92 -8.18
CA HIS A 128 -0.23 -6.91 -7.56
C HIS A 128 -0.07 -5.79 -6.52
N TYR A 129 -0.81 -4.69 -6.70
CA TYR A 129 -0.94 -3.60 -5.75
C TYR A 129 -2.38 -3.49 -5.26
N TRP A 130 -2.86 -4.50 -4.54
CA TRP A 130 -4.25 -4.61 -4.07
C TRP A 130 -4.81 -3.32 -3.46
N PHE A 131 -3.99 -2.59 -2.69
CA PHE A 131 -4.35 -1.34 -2.04
C PHE A 131 -4.60 -0.21 -3.06
N VAL A 132 -3.81 -0.13 -4.13
CA VAL A 132 -3.98 0.87 -5.19
C VAL A 132 -5.31 0.66 -5.89
N THR A 133 -5.64 -0.58 -6.23
CA THR A 133 -6.94 -0.94 -6.81
C THR A 133 -8.09 -0.47 -5.94
N ALA A 134 -8.06 -0.83 -4.65
CA ALA A 134 -9.10 -0.42 -3.71
C ALA A 134 -9.20 1.11 -3.60
N TYR A 135 -8.06 1.81 -3.64
CA TYR A 135 -8.02 3.27 -3.60
C TYR A 135 -8.59 3.93 -4.86
N VAL A 136 -8.32 3.38 -6.06
CA VAL A 136 -8.89 3.85 -7.32
C VAL A 136 -10.40 3.64 -7.31
N VAL A 137 -10.88 2.49 -6.85
CA VAL A 137 -12.32 2.23 -6.68
C VAL A 137 -12.94 3.24 -5.72
N MET A 138 -12.32 3.48 -4.55
CA MET A 138 -12.79 4.49 -3.59
C MET A 138 -12.84 5.90 -4.20
N LEU A 139 -11.86 6.28 -5.02
CA LEU A 139 -11.86 7.54 -5.75
C LEU A 139 -13.03 7.65 -6.73
N LEU A 140 -13.35 6.58 -7.46
CA LEU A 140 -14.48 6.56 -8.39
C LEU A 140 -15.84 6.63 -7.69
N PHE A 141 -15.95 6.11 -6.46
CA PHE A 141 -17.16 6.22 -5.63
C PHE A 141 -17.25 7.52 -4.84
N SER A 142 -16.16 8.30 -4.75
CA SER A 142 -16.13 9.60 -4.07
C SER A 142 -17.24 10.59 -4.45
N PRO A 143 -17.75 10.71 -5.70
CA PRO A 143 -18.86 11.63 -6.00
C PRO A 143 -20.22 11.15 -5.46
N VAL A 144 -20.32 9.88 -5.04
CA VAL A 144 -21.54 9.25 -4.49
C VAL A 144 -21.48 9.15 -2.95
N LEU A 145 -20.29 9.26 -2.35
CA LEU A 145 -20.01 9.14 -0.91
C LEU A 145 -20.05 10.49 -0.17
#